data_AF-A0A7L1FVZ8-F1
#
_entry.id   AF-A0A7L1FVZ8-F1
#
_cell.length_a   1.000
_cell.length_b   1.000
_cell.length_c   1.000
_cell.angle_alpha   90.00
_cell.angle_beta   90.00
_cell.angle_gamma   90.00
#
_symmetry.space_group_name_H-M   'P 1'
#
loop_
_entity.id
_entity.type
_entity.pdbx_description
1 polymer ?
#
loop_
_entity_poly.entity_id
_entity_poly.type
_entity_poly.pdbx_seq_one_letter_code
_entity_poly.pdbx_strand_id
1 'polypeptide(L)'
;IDFDSILENIKYLNSLVGEGISEIEHTPWGARLRRPEHLLLTLYQNGIVMGHGAFRPYQHPATQQYLQDIMDGYFPSELQPRYPDGV
;
A
#
# COMPACT_ATOMS: atom_id res chain seq x y z
N ILE A 1 2.43 -19.14 -2.14
CA ILE A 1 2.16 -17.78 -1.67
C ILE A 1 1.12 -17.92 -0.58
N ASP A 2 1.45 -17.49 0.63
CA ASP A 2 0.55 -17.57 1.78
C ASP A 2 -0.30 -16.29 1.81
N PHE A 3 -1.55 -16.41 1.38
CA PHE A 3 -2.44 -15.25 1.26
C PHE A 3 -2.90 -14.76 2.64
N ASP A 4 -3.04 -15.65 3.61
CA ASP A 4 -3.46 -15.31 4.97
C ASP A 4 -2.39 -14.44 5.64
N SER A 5 -1.11 -14.82 5.50
CA SER A 5 0.02 -14.04 6.03
C SER A 5 0.11 -12.65 5.38
N ILE A 6 -0.09 -12.56 4.06
CA ILE A 6 -0.10 -11.28 3.34
C ILE A 6 -1.25 -10.40 3.86
N LEU A 7 -2.44 -10.97 4.03
CA LEU A 7 -3.62 -10.23 4.46
C LEU A 7 -3.49 -9.75 5.91
N GLU A 8 -2.89 -10.55 6.79
CA GLU A 8 -2.59 -10.19 8.17
C GLU A 8 -1.57 -9.06 8.23
N ASN A 9 -0.48 -9.15 7.46
CA ASN A 9 0.53 -8.09 7.43
C ASN A 9 -0.01 -6.79 6.82
N ILE A 10 -0.84 -6.84 5.78
CA ILE A 10 -1.50 -5.64 5.25
C ILE A 10 -2.38 -4.98 6.32
N LYS A 11 -3.16 -5.77 7.07
CA LYS A 11 -3.97 -5.24 8.18
C LYS A 11 -3.10 -4.62 9.27
N TYR A 12 -2.01 -5.29 9.62
CA TYR A 12 -1.05 -4.79 10.61
C TYR A 12 -0.40 -3.47 10.15
N LEU A 13 0.08 -3.42 8.90
CA LEU A 13 0.66 -2.22 8.28
C LEU A 13 -0.34 -1.05 8.25
N ASN A 14 -1.57 -1.29 7.83
CA ASN A 14 -2.63 -0.27 7.84
C ASN A 14 -2.96 0.19 9.26
N SER A 15 -2.91 -0.71 10.25
CA SER A 15 -3.10 -0.34 11.65
C SER A 15 -1.95 0.52 12.19
N LEU A 16 -0.71 0.33 11.73
CA LEU A 16 0.44 1.13 12.13
C LEU A 16 0.38 2.56 11.59
N VAL A 17 -0.09 2.74 10.36
CA VAL A 17 -0.25 4.05 9.73
C VAL A 17 -1.51 4.78 10.22
N GLY A 18 -2.29 4.14 11.09
CA GLY A 18 -3.50 4.68 11.68
C GLY A 18 -4.64 4.66 10.67
N GLU A 19 -5.51 3.66 10.79
CA GLU A 19 -6.82 3.74 10.17
C GLU A 19 -7.53 5.02 10.63
N GLY A 20 -7.72 5.98 9.72
CA GLY A 20 -8.50 7.19 9.98
C GLY A 20 -7.71 8.40 10.46
N ILE A 21 -6.38 8.44 10.32
CA ILE A 21 -5.66 9.72 10.48
C ILE A 21 -6.07 10.62 9.31
N SER A 22 -6.65 11.76 9.66
CA SER A 22 -6.95 12.81 8.71
C SER A 22 -5.78 13.79 8.68
N GLU A 23 -5.07 13.86 7.56
CA GLU A 23 -4.01 14.83 7.37
C GLU A 23 -4.58 16.24 7.27
N ILE A 24 -3.84 17.19 7.84
CA ILE A 24 -4.18 18.61 7.79
C ILE A 24 -3.39 19.25 6.65
N GLU A 25 -4.06 19.45 5.52
CA GLU A 25 -3.53 20.19 4.38
C GLU A 25 -3.62 21.70 4.67
N HIS A 26 -2.49 22.35 4.91
CA HIS A 26 -2.44 23.81 5.09
C HIS A 26 -2.56 24.51 3.74
N THR A 27 -3.75 25.04 3.46
CA THR A 27 -4.01 25.90 2.30
C THR A 27 -3.75 27.38 2.64
N PRO A 28 -3.51 28.26 1.65
CA PRO A 28 -3.28 29.69 1.90
C PRO A 28 -4.44 30.42 2.60
N TRP A 29 -5.63 29.80 2.66
CA TRP A 29 -6.85 30.35 3.27
C TRP A 29 -7.32 29.59 4.52
N GLY A 30 -6.53 28.62 5.02
CA GLY A 30 -6.87 27.84 6.21
C GLY A 30 -6.37 26.40 6.14
N ALA A 31 -6.83 25.55 7.05
CA ALA A 31 -6.42 24.15 7.11
C ALA A 31 -7.58 23.24 6.70
N ARG A 32 -7.34 22.28 5.80
CA ARG A 32 -8.35 21.29 5.37
C ARG A 32 -7.96 19.91 5.86
N LEU A 33 -8.89 19.26 6.54
CA LEU A 33 -8.79 17.85 6.91
C LEU A 33 -9.01 17.00 5.64
N ARG A 34 -7.95 16.38 5.12
CA ARG A 34 -7.99 15.43 4.00
C ARG A 34 -7.86 14.01 4.54
N ARG A 35 -8.55 13.07 3.92
CA ARG A 35 -8.31 11.65 4.14
C ARG A 35 -7.17 11.23 3.20
N PRO A 36 -6.15 10.50 3.68
CA PRO A 36 -5.07 10.00 2.84
C PRO A 36 -5.65 9.09 1.73
N GLU A 37 -5.03 9.12 0.55
CA GLU A 37 -5.46 8.31 -0.58
C GLU A 37 -5.04 6.86 -0.38
N HIS A 38 -6.02 5.98 -0.16
CA HIS A 38 -5.75 4.55 -0.04
C HIS A 38 -5.40 3.93 -1.40
N LEU A 39 -4.29 3.20 -1.47
CA LEU A 39 -3.95 2.39 -2.64
C LEU A 39 -4.73 1.07 -2.62
N LEU A 40 -5.56 0.82 -3.64
CA LEU A 40 -6.25 -0.46 -3.80
C LEU A 40 -5.27 -1.54 -4.26
N LEU A 41 -5.06 -2.59 -3.47
CA LEU A 41 -4.28 -3.76 -3.88
C LEU A 41 -5.22 -4.96 -4.05
N THR A 42 -5.28 -5.51 -5.27
CA THR A 42 -6.07 -6.71 -5.56
C THR A 42 -5.15 -7.90 -5.77
N LEU A 43 -5.33 -8.94 -4.96
CA LEU A 43 -4.61 -10.21 -5.06
C LEU A 43 -5.39 -11.19 -5.94
N TYR A 44 -4.71 -11.76 -6.92
CA TYR A 44 -5.19 -12.86 -7.74
C TYR A 44 -4.35 -14.11 -7.49
N GLN A 45 -4.84 -15.28 -7.92
CA GLN A 45 -4.08 -16.52 -7.78
C GLN A 45 -2.77 -16.52 -8.58
N ASN A 46 -2.71 -15.75 -9.68
CA ASN A 46 -1.58 -15.70 -10.61
C ASN A 46 -0.80 -14.37 -10.58
N GLY A 47 -1.23 -13.37 -9.80
CA GLY A 47 -0.61 -12.05 -9.78
C GLY A 47 -1.34 -11.05 -8.91
N ILE A 48 -0.96 -9.77 -9.01
CA ILE A 48 -1.58 -8.65 -8.31
C ILE A 48 -1.91 -7.50 -9.25
N VAL A 49 -2.86 -6.67 -8.85
CA VAL A 49 -3.15 -5.37 -9.47
C VAL A 49 -3.04 -4.30 -8.39
N MET A 50 -2.31 -3.23 -8.70
CA MET A 50 -2.17 -2.05 -7.84
C MET A 50 -2.94 -0.86 -8.43
N GLY A 51 -3.88 -0.32 -7.66
CA GLY A 51 -4.76 0.78 -8.03
C GLY A 51 -5.47 0.53 -9.36
N HIS A 52 -5.33 1.47 -10.28
CA HIS A 52 -5.79 1.38 -11.67
C HIS A 52 -4.68 0.92 -12.64
N GLY A 53 -3.63 0.27 -12.13
CA GLY A 53 -2.49 -0.18 -12.90
C GLY A 53 -2.73 -1.49 -13.66
N ALA A 54 -1.72 -1.90 -14.43
CA ALA A 54 -1.72 -3.18 -15.13
C ALA A 54 -1.62 -4.37 -14.18
N PHE A 55 -2.17 -5.50 -14.59
CA PHE A 55 -2.00 -6.79 -13.92
C PHE A 55 -0.53 -7.23 -13.96
N ARG A 56 0.00 -7.61 -12.81
CA ARG A 56 1.38 -8.05 -12.64
C ARG A 56 1.45 -9.50 -12.18
N PRO A 57 1.98 -10.43 -13.00
CA PRO A 57 2.09 -11.82 -12.61
C PRO A 57 3.17 -12.04 -11.56
N TYR A 58 3.00 -13.07 -10.72
CA TYR A 58 3.98 -13.44 -9.69
C TYR A 58 5.33 -13.91 -10.22
N GLN A 59 5.43 -14.23 -11.53
CA GLN A 59 6.71 -14.56 -12.15
C GLN A 59 7.63 -13.34 -12.28
N HIS A 60 7.09 -12.12 -12.20
CA HIS A 60 7.89 -10.92 -12.34
C HIS A 60 8.67 -10.65 -11.04
N PRO A 61 10.01 -10.47 -11.09
CA PRO A 61 10.84 -10.32 -9.90
C PRO A 61 10.41 -9.11 -9.05
N ALA A 62 10.03 -8.00 -9.69
CA ALA A 62 9.51 -6.83 -8.98
C ALA A 62 8.22 -7.13 -8.18
N THR A 63 7.36 -8.03 -8.66
CA THR A 63 6.13 -8.42 -7.97
C THR A 63 6.42 -9.34 -6.79
N GLN A 64 7.43 -10.21 -6.91
CA GLN A 64 7.87 -11.02 -5.78
C GLN A 64 8.49 -10.17 -4.68
N GLN A 65 9.34 -9.21 -5.04
CA GLN A 65 9.91 -8.27 -4.06
C GLN A 65 8.81 -7.46 -3.36
N TYR A 66 7.83 -6.96 -4.12
CA TYR A 66 6.69 -6.23 -3.57
C TYR A 66 5.93 -7.03 -2.51
N LEU A 67 5.64 -8.31 -2.81
CA LEU A 67 4.98 -9.19 -1.85
C LEU A 67 5.89 -9.55 -0.68
N GLN A 68 7.19 -9.74 -0.91
CA GLN A 68 8.15 -10.05 0.13
C GLN A 68 8.25 -8.90 1.15
N ASP A 69 8.33 -7.65 0.68
CA ASP A 69 8.35 -6.48 1.55
C ASP A 69 7.12 -6.48 2.49
N ILE A 70 5.93 -6.80 1.97
CA ILE A 70 4.68 -6.93 2.76
C ILE A 70 4.75 -8.13 3.72
N MET A 71 5.26 -9.29 3.26
CA MET A 71 5.43 -10.47 4.09
C MET A 71 6.42 -10.25 5.24
N ASP A 72 7.39 -9.37 5.04
CA ASP A 72 8.38 -8.98 6.05
C ASP A 72 7.84 -7.87 6.98
N GLY A 73 6.61 -7.38 6.74
CA GLY A 73 5.95 -6.35 7.54
C GLY A 73 6.42 -4.93 7.22
N TYR A 74 6.85 -4.69 5.98
CA TYR A 74 7.27 -3.38 5.46
C TYR A 74 6.37 -2.90 4.31
N PHE A 75 6.31 -1.58 4.13
CA PHE A 75 5.73 -1.02 2.92
C PHE A 75 6.66 -1.26 1.73
N PRO A 76 6.12 -1.70 0.58
CA PRO A 76 6.89 -1.94 -0.62
C PRO A 76 7.69 -0.71 -1.02
N SER A 77 8.98 -0.93 -1.31
CA SER A 77 9.90 0.11 -1.77
C SER A 77 9.40 0.84 -3.04
N GLU A 78 8.60 0.18 -3.88
CA GLU A 78 7.98 0.78 -5.06
C GLU A 78 6.99 1.92 -4.73
N LEU A 79 6.42 1.92 -3.52
CA LEU A 79 5.47 2.94 -3.08
C LEU A 79 6.16 4.20 -2.56
N GLN A 80 7.37 4.10 -1.99
CA GLN A 80 8.12 5.25 -1.45
C GLN A 80 8.24 6.45 -2.40
N PRO A 81 8.63 6.30 -3.69
CA PRO A 81 8.75 7.46 -4.58
C PRO A 81 7.41 8.09 -4.94
N ARG A 82 6.30 7.34 -4.83
CA ARG A 82 4.94 7.84 -5.06
C ARG A 82 4.30 8.41 -3.80
N TYR A 83 4.68 7.90 -2.65
CA TYR A 83 4.09 8.16 -1.35
C TYR A 83 5.22 8.36 -0.32
N PRO A 84 5.95 9.48 -0.41
CA PRO A 84 7.07 9.76 0.49
C PRO A 84 6.62 9.93 1.95
N ASP A 85 5.37 10.38 2.14
CA ASP A 85 4.75 10.59 3.45
C ASP A 85 3.99 9.35 3.97
N GLY A 86 4.00 8.25 3.21
CA GLY A 86 3.29 7.00 3.54
C GLY A 86 1.98 6.81 2.74
N VAL A 87 1.42 5.60 2.84
CA VAL A 87 0.19 5.14 2.14
C VAL A 87 -0.89 4.83 3.16
#